data_AF-A0A846MKF4-F1
#
_entry.id   AF-A0A846MKF4-F1
#
_cell.length_a   1.000
_cell.length_b   1.000
_cell.length_c   1.000
_cell.angle_alpha   90.00
_cell.angle_beta   90.00
_cell.angle_gamma   90.00
#
_symmetry.space_group_name_H-M   'P 1'
#
loop_
_entity.id
_entity.type
_entity.pdbx_description
1 polymer ?
#
loop_
_entity_poly.entity_id
_entity_poly.type
_entity_poly.pdbx_seq_one_letter_code
_entity_poly.pdbx_strand_id
1 'polypeptide(L)' 'MKKRMALFIWGFAVLVAFCLNLFGLMHLIPMLITMPLLFLTIFGFIATWNRRNQFKGFYQKRMWP' A
#
# COMPACT_ATOMS: atom_id res chain seq x y z
N MET A 1 -6.42 4.92 16.07
CA MET A 1 -7.37 3.92 15.52
C MET A 1 -7.34 3.88 13.98
N LYS A 2 -7.46 5.01 13.27
CA LYS A 2 -7.49 5.06 11.78
C LYS A 2 -6.32 4.33 11.06
N LYS A 3 -5.10 4.39 11.60
CA LYS A 3 -3.92 3.74 11.01
C LYS A 3 -4.00 2.21 11.05
N ARG A 4 -4.47 1.61 12.16
CA ARG A 4 -4.65 0.16 12.26
C ARG A 4 -5.69 -0.33 11.25
N MET A 5 -6.78 0.41 11.11
CA MET A 5 -7.84 0.11 10.14
C MET A 5 -7.32 0.17 8.70
N ALA A 6 -6.50 1.19 8.36
CA ALA A 6 -5.86 1.29 7.05
C ALA A 6 -4.93 0.09 6.77
N LEU A 7 -4.19 -0.39 7.76
CA LEU A 7 -3.33 -1.57 7.62
C LEU A 7 -4.13 -2.84 7.35
N PHE A 8 -5.28 -3.03 8.00
CA PHE A 8 -6.18 -4.15 7.70
C PHE A 8 -6.75 -4.07 6.28
N ILE A 9 -7.13 -2.88 5.81
CA ILE A 9 -7.63 -2.68 4.44
C ILE A 9 -6.55 -3.00 3.41
N TRP A 10 -5.33 -2.50 3.59
CA TRP A 10 -4.22 -2.81 2.69
C TRP A 10 -3.82 -4.28 2.75
N GLY A 11 -3.84 -4.90 3.93
CA GLY A 11 -3.57 -6.34 4.08
C GLY A 11 -4.60 -7.20 3.34
N PHE A 12 -5.89 -6.84 3.44
CA PHE A 12 -6.95 -7.50 2.67
C PHE A 12 -6.77 -7.28 1.16
N ALA A 13 -6.42 -6.07 0.72
CA ALA A 13 -6.16 -5.77 -0.68
C ALA A 13 -4.98 -6.58 -1.26
N VAL A 14 -3.90 -6.74 -0.49
CA VAL A 14 -2.76 -7.59 -0.88
C VAL A 14 -3.18 -9.05 -1.02
N LEU A 15 -4.01 -9.56 -0.10
CA LEU A 15 -4.51 -10.93 -0.17
C LEU A 15 -5.38 -11.18 -1.42
N VAL A 16 -6.28 -10.24 -1.73
CA VAL A 16 -7.10 -10.29 -2.94
C VAL A 16 -6.25 -10.19 -4.22
N ALA A 17 -5.27 -9.28 -4.26
CA ALA A 17 -4.36 -9.15 -5.40
C ALA A 17 -3.49 -10.39 -5.59
N PHE A 18 -3.08 -11.05 -4.50
CA PHE A 18 -2.37 -12.33 -4.54
C PHE A 18 -3.22 -13.44 -5.15
N CYS A 19 -4.49 -13.57 -4.74
CA CYS A 19 -5.43 -14.51 -5.36
C CYS A 19 -5.65 -14.22 -6.86
N LEU A 20 -5.82 -12.95 -7.24
CA LEU A 20 -5.92 -12.52 -8.64
C LEU A 20 -4.65 -12.86 -9.44
N ASN A 21 -3.48 -12.76 -8.82
CA ASN A 21 -2.21 -13.11 -9.45
C ASN A 21 -2.10 -14.62 -9.70
N LEU A 22 -2.58 -15.46 -8.78
CA LEU A 22 -2.72 -16.91 -9.00
C LEU A 22 -3.62 -17.23 -10.21
N PHE A 23 -4.74 -16.52 -10.38
CA PHE A 23 -5.58 -16.66 -11.57
C PHE A 23 -4.87 -16.19 -12.85
N GLY A 24 -4.06 -15.13 -12.77
CA GLY A 24 -3.19 -14.74 -13.88
C GLY A 24 -2.14 -15.80 -14.23
N LEU A 25 -1.65 -16.53 -13.22
CA LEU A 25 -0.74 -17.66 -13.40
C LEU A 25 -1.40 -18.81 -14.18
N MET A 26 -2.69 -19.01 -13.96
CA MET A 26 -3.52 -19.97 -14.68
C MET A 26 -3.93 -19.52 -16.10
N HIS A 27 -3.34 -18.43 -16.63
CA HIS A 27 -3.66 -17.87 -17.96
C HIS A 27 -5.10 -17.36 -18.13
N LEU A 28 -5.91 -17.26 -17.08
CA LEU A 28 -7.27 -16.67 -17.16
C LEU A 28 -7.24 -15.16 -17.38
N ILE A 29 -6.17 -14.49 -16.92
CA ILE A 29 -5.98 -13.04 -16.97
C ILE A 29 -4.53 -12.78 -17.39
N PRO A 30 -4.23 -11.74 -18.19
CA PRO A 30 -2.86 -11.43 -18.56
C PRO A 30 -1.99 -11.19 -17.32
N MET A 31 -0.90 -11.97 -17.15
CA MET A 31 0.07 -11.78 -16.06
C MET A 31 0.64 -10.36 -16.04
N LEU A 32 0.70 -9.71 -17.20
CA LEU A 32 1.16 -8.33 -17.35
C LEU A 32 0.33 -7.33 -16.53
N ILE A 33 -0.94 -7.64 -16.24
CA ILE A 33 -1.83 -6.76 -15.46
C ILE A 33 -1.82 -7.16 -13.99
N THR A 34 -1.78 -8.46 -13.69
CA THR A 34 -1.83 -8.95 -12.31
C THR A 34 -0.54 -8.69 -11.53
N MET A 35 0.62 -8.67 -12.21
CA MET A 35 1.91 -8.35 -11.60
C MET A 35 2.05 -6.90 -11.11
N PRO A 36 1.79 -5.86 -11.94
CA PRO A 36 1.83 -4.47 -11.48
C PRO A 36 0.74 -4.18 -10.45
N LEU A 37 -0.43 -4.81 -10.55
CA LEU A 37 -1.48 -4.69 -9.53
C LEU A 37 -0.99 -5.20 -8.17
N LEU A 38 -0.38 -6.38 -8.13
CA LEU A 38 0.19 -6.95 -6.92
C LEU A 38 1.30 -6.07 -6.36
N PHE A 39 2.20 -5.56 -7.22
CA PHE A 39 3.24 -4.62 -6.82
C PHE A 39 2.66 -3.35 -6.16
N LEU A 40 1.65 -2.73 -6.77
CA LEU A 40 1.02 -1.51 -6.24
C LEU A 40 0.36 -1.76 -4.87
N THR A 41 -0.29 -2.91 -4.69
CA THR A 41 -0.93 -3.25 -3.41
C THR A 41 0.09 -3.46 -2.29
N ILE A 42 1.19 -4.16 -2.56
CA ILE A 42 2.28 -4.34 -1.60
C ILE A 42 2.97 -3.00 -1.32
N PHE A 43 3.25 -2.21 -2.36
CA PHE A 43 3.87 -0.90 -2.21
C PHE A 43 3.02 0.03 -1.36
N GLY A 44 1.70 0.07 -1.58
CA GLY A 44 0.77 0.85 -0.75
C GLY A 44 0.70 0.36 0.69
N PHE A 45 0.73 -0.96 0.92
CA PHE A 45 0.81 -1.54 2.26
C PHE A 45 2.09 -1.09 2.98
N ILE A 46 3.25 -1.19 2.33
CA ILE A 46 4.53 -0.78 2.91
C ILE A 46 4.58 0.74 3.11
N ALA A 47 4.07 1.53 2.15
CA ALA A 47 4.04 2.99 2.24
C ALA A 47 3.18 3.46 3.43
N THR A 48 2.02 2.84 3.64
CA THR A 48 1.16 3.15 4.80
C THR A 48 1.76 2.69 6.12
N TRP A 49 2.48 1.56 6.12
CA TRP A 49 3.25 1.10 7.28
C TRP A 49 4.40 2.06 7.62
N ASN A 50 5.16 2.50 6.61
CA ASN A 50 6.34 3.34 6.75
C ASN A 50 6.01 4.81 7.08
N ARG A 51 4.76 5.25 6.85
CA ARG A 51 4.26 6.58 7.24
C ARG A 51 4.34 6.87 8.75
N ARG A 52 4.69 5.88 9.58
CA ARG A 52 4.96 6.07 11.01
C ARG A 52 6.25 6.86 11.28
N ASN A 53 7.28 6.70 10.43
CA ASN A 53 8.61 7.25 10.67
C ASN A 53 8.98 8.38 9.70
N GLN A 54 8.01 8.94 8.97
CA GLN A 54 8.26 10.09 8.12
C GLN A 54 8.48 11.34 8.97
N PHE A 55 9.63 11.99 8.74
CA PHE A 55 9.93 13.32 9.25
C PHE A 55 8.81 14.28 8.83
N LYS A 56 8.09 14.85 9.80
CA LYS A 56 6.91 15.70 9.54
C LYS A 56 7.27 17.14 9.15
N GLY A 57 8.52 17.39 8.79
CA GLY A 57 9.07 18.74 8.70
C GLY A 57 9.35 19.33 10.07
N PHE A 58 10.14 20.39 10.12
CA PHE A 58 10.17 21.26 11.28
C PHE A 58 8.84 22.00 11.33
N TYR A 59 8.14 21.97 12.48
CA TYR A 59 7.06 22.91 12.72
C TYR A 59 7.69 24.29 12.77
N GLN A 60 7.73 24.96 11.63
CA GLN A 60 8.07 26.37 11.57
C GLN A 60 6.91 27.09 12.26
N LYS A 61 6.98 27.20 13.59
CA LYS A 61 6.39 28.33 14.29
C LYS A 61 6.96 29.51 13.54
N ARG A 62 6.12 30.15 12.73
CA ARG A 62 6.39 31.46 12.15
C ARG A 62 6.45 32.42 13.34
N MET A 63 7.57 32.39 14.07
CA MET A 63 8.01 33.49 14.91
C MET A 63 8.60 34.48 13.91
N TRP A 64 7.72 35.32 13.39
CA TRP A 64 8.17 36.62 12.91
C TRP A 64 7.84 37.61 14.03
N PRO A 65 8.77 38.55 14.32
CA PRO A 65 8.65 39.52 15.41
C PRO A 65 7.48 40.49 15.21
#